data_AF-A0A518E554-F1
#
_entry.id   AF-A0A518E554-F1
#
_cell.length_a   1.000
_cell.length_b   1.000
_cell.length_c   1.000
_cell.angle_alpha   90.00
_cell.angle_beta   90.00
_cell.angle_gamma   90.00
#
_symmetry.space_group_name_H-M   'P 1'
#
loop_
_entity.id
_entity.type
_entity.pdbx_description
1 polymer ?
#
loop_
_entity_poly.entity_id
_entity_poly.type
_entity_poly.pdbx_seq_one_letter_code
_entity_poly.pdbx_strand_id
1 'polypeptide(L)'
;MLKKLINDDRGEASVTALVLIAAIVCLAAIVGLATLRDMVIQQFGDVGVAINNLDQSFSYEILIDTDGDGMLEDLGINGEYIDDAPSLVDNPGAAPACLNFTTAPGTENDPF
;
A
#
# COMPACT_ATOMS: atom_id res chain seq x y z
N MET A 1 39.08 47.61 2.93
CA MET A 1 37.64 47.27 3.04
C MET A 1 37.37 45.80 2.71
N LEU A 2 37.85 45.26 1.58
CA LEU A 2 37.72 43.82 1.25
C LEU A 2 38.24 42.85 2.33
N LYS A 3 39.39 43.15 2.95
CA LYS A 3 39.93 42.33 4.06
C LYS A 3 39.05 42.29 5.32
N LYS A 4 38.17 43.29 5.50
CA LYS A 4 37.26 43.38 6.65
C LYS A 4 35.98 42.57 6.45
N LEU A 5 35.61 42.31 5.19
CA LEU A 5 34.48 41.45 4.80
C LEU A 5 34.86 39.97 4.79
N ILE A 6 36.12 39.66 4.49
CA ILE A 6 36.65 38.28 4.52
C ILE A 6 36.93 37.79 5.95
N ASN A 7 37.22 38.71 6.88
CA ASN A 7 37.43 38.43 8.31
C ASN A 7 36.18 38.70 9.17
N ASP A 8 35.01 38.82 8.56
CA ASP A 8 33.76 39.06 9.31
C ASP A 8 33.19 37.73 9.81
N ASP A 9 33.55 37.33 11.03
CA ASP A 9 32.99 36.14 11.72
C ASP A 9 31.50 36.29 12.08
N ARG A 10 30.87 37.41 11.73
CA ARG A 10 29.42 37.64 11.88
C ARG A 10 28.55 36.77 10.96
N GLY A 11 29.17 35.98 10.09
CA GLY A 11 28.53 34.91 9.32
C GLY A 11 28.32 33.60 10.11
N GLU A 12 28.75 33.53 11.38
CA GLU A 12 28.40 32.42 12.25
C GLU A 12 26.91 32.52 12.59
N ALA A 13 26.08 31.71 11.93
CA ALA A 13 24.75 31.42 12.43
C ALA A 13 24.95 30.91 13.86
N SER A 14 24.51 31.69 14.86
CA SER A 14 24.59 31.30 16.27
C SER A 14 24.20 29.83 16.38
N VAL A 15 25.01 29.02 17.08
CA VAL A 15 24.78 27.57 17.22
C VAL A 15 23.32 27.25 17.56
N THR A 16 22.67 28.11 18.35
CA THR A 16 21.25 28.04 18.69
C THR A 16 20.31 28.15 17.48
N ALA A 17 20.59 29.04 16.53
CA ALA A 17 19.83 29.19 15.29
C ALA A 17 19.99 27.97 14.36
N LEU A 18 21.19 27.40 14.27
CA LEU A 18 21.43 26.17 13.51
C LEU A 18 20.67 24.96 14.11
N VAL A 19 20.71 24.82 15.44
CA VAL A 19 19.94 23.78 16.16
C VAL A 19 18.44 23.97 15.95
N LEU A 20 17.94 25.21 15.99
CA LEU A 20 16.52 25.49 15.75
C LEU A 20 16.10 25.12 14.32
N ILE A 21 16.91 25.48 13.31
CA ILE A 21 16.65 25.10 11.91
C ILE A 21 16.67 23.58 11.76
N ALA A 22 17.66 22.90 12.33
CA ALA A 22 17.74 21.45 12.29
C ALA A 22 16.51 20.79 12.94
N ALA A 23 16.04 21.30 14.07
CA ALA A 23 14.84 20.80 14.74
C ALA A 23 13.58 20.95 13.86
N ILE A 24 13.42 22.11 13.21
CA ILE A 24 12.29 22.35 12.29
C ILE A 24 12.35 21.40 11.09
N VAL A 25 13.53 21.20 10.51
CA VAL A 25 13.73 20.26 9.40
C VAL A 25 13.40 18.82 9.83
N CYS A 26 13.84 18.39 11.02
CA CYS A 26 13.49 17.07 11.55
C CYS A 26 11.97 16.91 11.74
N LEU A 27 11.29 17.90 12.30
CA LEU A 27 9.82 17.86 12.46
C LEU A 27 9.10 17.80 11.11
N ALA A 28 9.53 18.63 10.14
CA ALA A 28 8.98 18.62 8.79
C ALA A 28 9.21 17.26 8.09
N ALA A 29 10.38 16.65 8.28
CA ALA A 29 10.70 15.34 7.73
C ALA A 29 9.81 14.24 8.35
N ILE A 30 9.59 14.25 9.67
CA ILE A 30 8.71 13.28 10.34
C ILE A 30 7.27 13.40 9.81
N VAL A 31 6.73 14.62 9.76
CA VAL A 31 5.37 14.85 9.26
C VAL A 31 5.27 14.48 7.78
N GLY A 32 6.25 14.86 6.96
CA GLY A 32 6.29 14.51 5.54
C GLY A 32 6.40 13.01 5.28
N LEU A 33 7.13 12.28 6.12
CA LEU A 33 7.20 10.83 6.00
C LEU A 33 5.90 10.15 6.46
N ALA A 34 5.26 10.67 7.51
CA ALA A 34 3.96 10.19 7.95
C ALA A 34 2.88 10.39 6.87
N THR A 35 2.86 11.54 6.19
CA THR A 35 1.91 11.76 5.09
C THR A 35 2.18 10.85 3.90
N LEU A 36 3.45 10.63 3.53
CA LEU A 36 3.80 9.66 2.47
C LEU A 36 3.34 8.25 2.83
N ARG A 37 3.56 7.82 4.07
CA ARG A 37 3.08 6.53 4.57
C ARG A 37 1.55 6.43 4.42
N ASP A 38 0.83 7.43 4.90
CA ASP A 38 -0.64 7.41 4.90
C ASP A 38 -1.20 7.42 3.47
N MET A 39 -0.55 8.10 2.53
CA MET A 39 -0.90 8.05 1.10
C MET A 39 -0.69 6.66 0.52
N VAL A 40 0.47 6.05 0.77
CA VAL A 40 0.80 4.71 0.26
C VAL A 40 -0.18 3.68 0.80
N ILE A 41 -0.48 3.72 2.10
CA ILE A 41 -1.42 2.77 2.74
C ILE A 41 -2.82 2.92 2.16
N GLN A 42 -3.32 4.15 1.96
CA GLN A 42 -4.61 4.36 1.32
C GLN A 42 -4.65 3.71 -0.07
N GLN A 43 -3.61 3.91 -0.89
CA GLN A 43 -3.56 3.30 -2.22
C GLN A 43 -3.54 1.77 -2.18
N PHE A 44 -2.87 1.16 -1.19
CA PHE A 44 -2.94 -0.29 -1.01
C PHE A 44 -4.34 -0.77 -0.60
N GLY A 45 -5.06 0.02 0.21
CA GLY A 45 -6.46 -0.23 0.55
C GLY A 45 -7.36 -0.20 -0.69
N ASP A 46 -7.22 0.85 -1.52
CA ASP A 46 -7.97 1.02 -2.77
C ASP A 46 -7.71 -0.14 -3.73
N VAL A 47 -6.45 -0.58 -3.86
CA VAL A 47 -6.08 -1.76 -4.67
C VAL A 47 -6.71 -3.04 -4.11
N GLY A 48 -6.73 -3.22 -2.79
CA GLY A 48 -7.37 -4.38 -2.16
C GLY A 48 -8.87 -4.45 -2.45
N VAL A 49 -9.55 -3.30 -2.38
CA VAL A 49 -10.97 -3.17 -2.73
C VAL A 49 -11.19 -3.42 -4.22
N ALA A 50 -10.30 -2.93 -5.08
CA ALA A 50 -10.39 -3.18 -6.52
C ALA A 50 -10.25 -4.67 -6.85
N ILE A 51 -9.34 -5.40 -6.19
CA ILE A 51 -9.19 -6.85 -6.35
C ILE A 51 -10.42 -7.59 -5.86
N ASN A 52 -10.99 -7.20 -4.71
CA ASN A 52 -12.24 -7.79 -4.20
C ASN A 52 -13.46 -7.51 -5.09
N ASN A 53 -13.40 -6.49 -5.96
CA ASN A 53 -14.42 -6.22 -6.96
C ASN A 53 -14.18 -6.96 -8.29
N LEU A 54 -13.10 -7.72 -8.42
CA LEU A 54 -12.86 -8.56 -9.59
C LEU A 54 -13.72 -9.83 -9.48
N ASP A 55 -14.58 -10.05 -10.46
CA ASP A 55 -15.33 -11.30 -10.59
C ASP A 55 -14.40 -12.43 -11.06
N GLN A 56 -14.16 -13.41 -10.19
CA GLN A 56 -13.33 -14.59 -10.47
C GLN A 56 -14.15 -15.84 -10.79
N SER A 57 -15.42 -15.68 -11.16
CA SER A 57 -16.29 -16.80 -11.53
C SER A 57 -15.81 -17.48 -12.82
N PHE A 58 -15.90 -18.81 -12.87
CA PHE A 58 -15.61 -19.58 -14.07
C PHE A 58 -16.56 -20.77 -14.22
N SER A 59 -16.76 -21.20 -15.46
CA SER A 59 -17.46 -22.45 -15.77
C SER A 59 -16.76 -23.16 -16.93
N TYR A 60 -16.80 -24.49 -16.90
CA TYR A 60 -16.29 -25.31 -17.99
C TYR A 60 -17.13 -26.58 -18.16
N GLU A 61 -17.08 -27.12 -19.36
CA GLU A 61 -17.70 -28.37 -19.79
C GLU A 61 -16.64 -29.21 -20.49
N ILE A 62 -16.59 -30.51 -20.20
CA ILE A 62 -15.67 -31.44 -20.83
C ILE A 62 -16.42 -32.24 -21.90
N LEU A 63 -15.99 -32.03 -23.13
CA LEU A 63 -16.45 -32.76 -24.30
C LEU A 63 -15.39 -33.79 -24.70
N ILE A 64 -15.76 -35.07 -24.81
CA ILE A 64 -14.84 -36.16 -25.13
C ILE A 64 -15.39 -36.93 -26.32
N ASP A 65 -14.51 -37.30 -27.24
CA ASP A 65 -14.78 -38.33 -28.25
C ASP A 65 -14.60 -39.70 -27.59
N THR A 66 -15.71 -40.38 -27.28
CA THR A 66 -15.72 -41.63 -26.51
C THR A 66 -15.44 -42.85 -27.39
N ASP A 67 -15.75 -42.79 -28.68
CA ASP A 67 -15.73 -43.94 -29.59
C ASP A 67 -14.69 -43.83 -30.73
N GLY A 68 -14.01 -42.69 -30.85
CA GLY A 68 -12.96 -42.42 -31.82
C GLY A 68 -13.47 -42.07 -33.21
N ASP A 69 -14.72 -41.66 -33.36
CA ASP A 69 -15.34 -41.30 -34.64
C ASP A 69 -15.06 -39.84 -35.07
N GLY A 70 -14.40 -39.06 -34.21
CA GLY A 70 -14.05 -37.66 -34.42
C GLY A 70 -15.14 -36.67 -34.00
N MET A 71 -16.24 -37.13 -33.41
CA MET A 71 -17.31 -36.31 -32.85
C MET A 71 -17.13 -36.17 -31.34
N LEU A 72 -17.36 -34.97 -30.82
CA LEU A 72 -17.29 -34.69 -29.39
C LEU A 72 -18.67 -34.89 -28.75
N GLU A 73 -18.70 -35.59 -27.63
CA GLU A 73 -19.91 -35.83 -26.85
C GLU A 73 -19.85 -35.10 -25.50
N ASP A 74 -20.98 -34.53 -25.08
CA ASP A 74 -21.16 -34.05 -23.71
C ASP A 74 -21.47 -35.25 -22.80
N LEU A 75 -20.59 -35.47 -21.84
CA LEU A 75 -20.73 -36.53 -20.83
C LEU A 75 -21.34 -36.03 -19.52
N GLY A 76 -21.79 -34.78 -19.45
CA GLY A 76 -22.28 -34.13 -18.24
C GLY A 76 -21.18 -33.91 -17.20
N ILE A 77 -19.91 -33.86 -17.64
CA ILE A 77 -18.77 -33.56 -16.79
C ILE A 77 -18.51 -32.07 -16.89
N ASN A 78 -19.05 -31.32 -15.94
CA ASN A 78 -18.91 -29.88 -15.85
C ASN A 78 -18.44 -29.46 -14.46
N GLY A 79 -17.86 -28.27 -14.39
CA GLY A 79 -17.49 -27.63 -13.14
C GLY A 79 -17.69 -26.13 -13.23
N GLU A 80 -18.17 -25.54 -12.14
CA GLU A 80 -18.28 -24.10 -12.02
C GLU A 80 -17.80 -23.64 -10.66
N TYR A 81 -17.37 -22.39 -10.64
CA TYR A 81 -17.17 -21.60 -9.44
C TYR A 81 -17.87 -20.26 -9.64
N ILE A 82 -18.72 -19.91 -8.69
CA ILE A 82 -19.32 -18.57 -8.60
C ILE A 82 -18.57 -17.86 -7.47
N ASP A 83 -17.95 -16.74 -7.82
CA ASP A 83 -17.29 -15.87 -6.87
C ASP A 83 -18.32 -15.18 -5.97
N ASP A 84 -17.96 -14.98 -4.71
CA ASP A 84 -18.83 -14.29 -3.76
C ASP A 84 -18.92 -12.81 -4.12
N ALA A 85 -20.07 -12.21 -3.80
CA ALA A 85 -20.23 -10.77 -4.00
C ALA A 85 -19.17 -9.99 -3.20
N PRO A 86 -18.68 -8.84 -3.72
CA PRO A 86 -17.68 -8.04 -3.05
C PRO A 86 -18.08 -7.70 -1.62
N SER A 87 -17.21 -8.02 -0.65
CA SER A 87 -17.48 -7.78 0.78
C SER A 87 -16.78 -6.54 1.36
N LEU A 88 -15.76 -6.02 0.67
CA LEU A 88 -14.98 -4.87 1.10
C LEU A 88 -15.64 -3.56 0.70
N VAL A 89 -15.66 -2.60 1.63
CA VAL A 89 -16.17 -1.24 1.43
C VAL A 89 -15.10 -0.26 1.85
N ASP A 90 -14.83 0.73 1.00
CA ASP A 90 -13.97 1.87 1.33
C ASP A 90 -14.78 3.16 1.16
N ASN A 91 -15.07 3.79 2.30
CA ASN A 91 -15.87 5.01 2.34
C ASN A 91 -14.95 6.24 2.29
N PRO A 92 -15.30 7.30 1.55
CA PRO A 92 -14.49 8.51 1.50
C PRO A 92 -14.19 9.07 2.89
N GLY A 93 -12.90 9.25 3.21
CA GLY A 93 -12.43 9.79 4.49
C GLY A 93 -12.41 8.78 5.65
N ALA A 94 -12.69 7.50 5.40
CA ALA A 94 -12.49 6.43 6.36
C ALA A 94 -11.02 5.94 6.36
N ALA A 95 -10.67 5.12 7.35
CA ALA A 95 -9.40 4.41 7.33
C ALA A 95 -9.39 3.39 6.17
N PRO A 96 -8.23 3.10 5.57
CA PRO A 96 -8.12 2.19 4.44
C PRO A 96 -8.76 0.83 4.72
N ALA A 97 -9.54 0.34 3.76
CA ALA A 97 -10.25 -0.93 3.89
C ALA A 97 -9.28 -2.10 4.15
N CYS A 98 -9.56 -2.87 5.20
CA CYS A 98 -8.86 -4.11 5.57
C CYS A 98 -7.34 -4.04 5.82
N LEU A 99 -6.80 -2.84 6.03
CA LEU A 99 -5.41 -2.66 6.47
C LEU A 99 -5.37 -2.20 7.93
N ASN A 100 -5.22 -3.16 8.84
CA ASN A 100 -5.04 -2.89 10.27
C ASN A 100 -3.62 -3.23 10.71
N PHE A 101 -2.83 -2.21 11.02
CA PHE A 101 -1.49 -2.38 11.57
C PHE A 101 -1.56 -2.36 13.10
N THR A 102 -1.94 -3.48 13.72
CA THR A 102 -1.81 -3.67 15.17
C THR A 102 -0.43 -4.21 15.52
N THR A 103 0.63 -3.46 15.24
CA THR A 103 1.91 -3.71 15.90
C THR A 103 1.98 -2.82 17.13
N ALA A 104 1.92 -3.42 18.32
CA ALA A 104 2.14 -2.68 19.55
C ALA A 104 3.60 -2.15 19.55
N PRO A 105 3.86 -0.88 19.97
CA PRO A 105 5.20 -0.29 19.95
C PRO A 105 6.30 -1.07 20.69
N GLY A 106 5.96 -2.10 21.47
CA GLY A 106 6.88 -2.88 22.30
C GLY A 106 7.30 -4.25 21.75
N THR A 107 6.88 -4.66 20.55
CA THR A 107 7.16 -6.03 20.03
C THR A 107 8.19 -6.10 18.90
N GLU A 108 8.81 -4.98 18.52
CA GLU A 108 9.83 -4.91 17.45
C GLU A 108 11.17 -5.60 17.80
N ASN A 109 11.33 -6.08 19.04
CA ASN A 109 12.56 -6.70 19.57
C ASN A 109 12.37 -8.13 20.09
N ASP A 110 11.36 -8.88 19.64
CA ASP A 110 11.27 -10.30 19.98
C ASP A 110 12.30 -11.10 19.15
N PRO A 111 13.34 -11.71 19.75
CA PRO A 111 14.19 -12.62 19.02
C PRO A 111 13.37 -13.87 18.69
N PHE A 112 13.24 -14.16 17.40
CA PHE A 112 12.66 -15.39 16.85
C PHE A 112 12.96 -16.65 17.67
#